data_AF-A0A536UIF6-F1
#
_entry.id   AF-A0A536UIF6-F1
#
_cell.length_a   1.000
_cell.length_b   1.000
_cell.length_c   1.000
_cell.angle_alpha   90.00
_cell.angle_beta   90.00
_cell.angle_gamma   90.00
#
_symmetry.space_group_name_H-M   'P 1'
#
loop_
_entity.id
_entity.type
_entity.pdbx_description
1 polymer ?
#
loop_
_entity_poly.entity_id
_entity_poly.type
_entity_poly.pdbx_seq_one_letter_code
_entity_poly.pdbx_strand_id
1 'polypeptide(L)'
;LINALSTLTNPVARIAVLARSVAKPMEFSGSWIDAPRESAAYAQQLYANLRTLDTRDADEIWIETPPDGPDWVAVNDRLRRATHRQ
;
A
#
# COMPACT_ATOMS: atom_id res chain seq x y z
N LEU A 1 26.49 36.94 3.41
CA LEU A 1 25.77 36.33 2.28
C LEU A 1 26.31 34.91 2.10
N ILE A 2 25.93 34.00 3.01
CA ILE A 2 26.31 32.58 2.93
C ILE A 2 25.18 31.86 2.18
N ASN A 3 25.59 31.19 1.11
CA ASN A 3 24.77 30.57 0.09
C ASN A 3 23.97 29.37 0.61
N ALA A 4 22.74 29.26 0.09
CA ALA A 4 22.09 28.03 -0.38
C ALA A 4 22.33 26.75 0.45
N LEU A 5 21.59 26.60 1.54
CA LEU A 5 21.25 25.30 2.12
C LEU A 5 19.74 25.23 2.37
N SER A 6 18.95 25.59 1.35
CA SER A 6 17.65 24.96 1.18
C SER A 6 17.93 23.56 0.64
N THR A 7 18.49 22.70 1.48
CA THR A 7 18.49 21.26 1.25
C THR A 7 17.03 20.93 0.96
N LEU A 8 16.76 20.62 -0.31
CA LEU A 8 15.48 20.14 -0.81
C LEU A 8 15.01 19.09 0.18
N THR A 9 14.16 19.51 1.11
CA THR A 9 13.57 18.64 2.10
C THR A 9 12.51 17.94 1.28
N ASN A 10 12.90 16.89 0.56
CA ASN A 10 11.91 15.96 0.08
C ASN A 10 11.34 15.38 1.37
N PRO A 11 10.09 15.68 1.74
CA PRO A 11 9.52 15.06 2.92
C PRO A 11 9.65 13.55 2.72
N VAL A 12 10.10 12.83 3.75
CA VAL A 12 10.08 11.37 3.71
C VAL A 12 8.63 10.99 3.40
N ALA A 13 8.40 10.40 2.23
CA ALA A 13 7.05 10.08 1.78
C ALA A 13 6.34 9.26 2.86
N ARG A 14 5.12 9.65 3.21
CA ARG A 14 4.27 8.91 4.13
C ARG A 14 3.72 7.71 3.41
N ILE A 15 4.33 6.55 3.66
CA ILE A 15 3.94 5.29 3.04
C ILE A 15 2.88 4.60 3.90
N ALA A 16 1.81 4.16 3.24
CA ALA A 16 0.85 3.20 3.76
C ALA A 16 1.07 1.83 3.10
N VAL A 17 0.98 0.74 3.85
CA VAL A 17 1.25 -0.61 3.35
C VAL A 17 0.05 -1.53 3.57
N LEU A 18 -0.35 -2.25 2.52
CA LEU A 18 -1.24 -3.40 2.59
C LEU A 18 -0.41 -4.67 2.38
N ALA A 19 -0.09 -5.38 3.46
CA ALA A 19 0.71 -6.61 3.43
C ALA A 19 -0.17 -7.84 3.64
N ARG A 20 0.25 -9.01 3.16
CA ARG A 20 -0.50 -10.28 3.28
C ARG A 20 0.32 -11.35 3.99
N SER A 21 1.59 -11.48 3.62
CA SER A 21 2.45 -12.55 4.12
C SER A 21 3.54 -12.04 5.05
N VAL A 22 3.91 -10.78 4.91
CA VAL A 22 4.95 -10.10 5.69
C VAL A 22 4.32 -9.44 6.91
N ALA A 23 4.99 -9.52 8.06
CA ALA A 23 4.60 -8.80 9.27
C ALA A 23 5.16 -7.37 9.27
N LYS A 24 4.46 -6.44 9.93
CA LYS A 24 4.94 -5.06 10.09
C LYS A 24 6.34 -5.02 10.73
N PRO A 25 7.35 -4.44 10.06
CA PRO A 25 8.67 -4.24 10.67
C PRO A 25 8.59 -3.30 11.87
N MET A 26 9.39 -3.54 12.91
CA MET A 26 9.34 -2.76 14.14
C MET A 26 9.72 -1.29 13.92
N GLU A 27 10.59 -1.01 12.96
CA GLU A 27 11.00 0.36 12.62
C GLU A 27 9.99 1.11 11.73
N PHE A 28 8.98 0.44 11.20
CA PHE A 28 8.04 1.06 10.28
C PHE A 28 6.99 1.92 11.01
N SER A 29 7.04 3.23 10.79
CA SER A 29 6.16 4.20 11.46
C SER A 29 4.90 4.56 10.67
N GLY A 30 4.74 4.05 9.44
CA GLY A 30 3.58 4.30 8.58
C GLY A 30 2.35 3.45 8.91
N SER A 31 1.27 3.71 8.16
CA SER A 31 0.05 2.91 8.23
C SER A 31 0.29 1.53 7.65
N TRP A 32 -0.13 0.49 8.36
CA TRP A 32 0.04 -0.91 7.94
C TRP A 32 -1.26 -1.66 8.17
N ILE A 33 -1.70 -2.42 7.18
CA ILE A 33 -2.82 -3.35 7.30
C ILE A 33 -2.32 -4.74 6.91
N ASP A 34 -2.54 -5.71 7.80
CA ASP A 34 -2.39 -7.13 7.52
C ASP A 34 -3.67 -7.65 6.85
N ALA A 35 -3.59 -7.88 5.55
CA ALA A 35 -4.63 -8.42 4.71
C ALA A 35 -4.79 -9.94 4.89
N PRO A 36 -6.00 -10.48 4.64
CA PRO A 36 -6.24 -11.92 4.69
C PRO A 36 -5.33 -12.72 3.76
N ARG A 37 -4.92 -13.92 4.18
CA ARG A 37 -4.01 -14.77 3.38
C ARG A 37 -4.72 -15.47 2.23
N GLU A 38 -6.02 -15.65 2.35
CA GLU A 38 -6.92 -16.35 1.42
C GLU A 38 -7.50 -15.37 0.40
N SER A 39 -7.52 -15.77 -0.87
CA SER A 39 -7.90 -14.90 -1.99
C SER A 39 -9.32 -14.35 -1.88
N ALA A 40 -10.29 -15.16 -1.43
CA ALA A 40 -11.69 -14.75 -1.28
C ALA A 40 -11.86 -13.67 -0.20
N ALA A 41 -11.22 -13.86 0.96
CA ALA A 41 -11.25 -12.88 2.04
C ALA A 41 -10.48 -11.61 1.66
N TYR A 42 -9.33 -11.75 0.99
CA TYR A 42 -8.57 -10.62 0.47
C TYR A 42 -9.42 -9.79 -0.51
N ALA A 43 -10.08 -10.44 -1.47
CA ALA A 43 -10.97 -9.79 -2.44
C ALA A 43 -12.11 -9.02 -1.77
N GLN A 44 -12.73 -9.61 -0.75
CA GLN A 44 -13.84 -8.99 -0.02
C GLN A 44 -13.40 -7.73 0.72
N GLN A 45 -12.20 -7.73 1.29
CA GLN A 45 -11.70 -6.64 2.14
C GLN A 45 -10.89 -5.60 1.37
N LEU A 46 -10.44 -5.90 0.14
CA LEU A 46 -9.51 -5.08 -0.63
C LEU A 46 -9.90 -3.61 -0.67
N TYR A 47 -11.11 -3.28 -1.14
CA TYR A 47 -11.51 -1.87 -1.27
C TYR A 47 -11.72 -1.16 0.07
N ALA A 48 -12.18 -1.87 1.10
CA ALA A 48 -12.31 -1.30 2.43
C ALA A 48 -10.94 -0.97 3.03
N ASN A 49 -9.96 -1.85 2.82
CA ASN A 49 -8.58 -1.64 3.26
C ASN A 49 -7.94 -0.49 2.49
N LEU A 50 -8.06 -0.45 1.15
CA LEU A 50 -7.55 0.66 0.34
C LEU A 50 -8.14 2.00 0.77
N ARG A 51 -9.47 2.07 0.96
CA ARG A 51 -10.12 3.30 1.43
C ARG A 51 -9.66 3.69 2.84
N THR A 52 -9.40 2.71 3.71
CA THR A 52 -8.82 2.97 5.03
C THR A 52 -7.43 3.58 4.91
N LEU A 53 -6.59 3.06 4.02
CA LEU A 53 -5.24 3.60 3.79
C LEU A 53 -5.29 4.99 3.12
N ASP A 54 -6.19 5.22 2.17
CA ASP A 54 -6.41 6.54 1.54
C ASP A 54 -6.76 7.63 2.57
N THR A 55 -7.49 7.28 3.64
CA THR A 55 -7.87 8.26 4.69
C THR A 55 -6.73 8.66 5.62
N ARG A 56 -5.53 8.06 5.48
CA ARG A 56 -4.37 8.29 6.35
C ARG A 56 -3.42 9.37 5.84
N ASP A 57 -3.83 10.12 4.81
CA ASP A 57 -3.02 11.12 4.12
C ASP A 57 -1.67 10.54 3.67
N ALA A 58 -1.63 9.27 3.24
CA ALA A 58 -0.40 8.68 2.73
C ALA A 58 -0.06 9.30 1.37
N ASP A 59 1.22 9.61 1.15
CA ASP A 59 1.71 10.06 -0.15
C ASP A 59 1.75 8.89 -1.15
N GLU A 60 1.95 7.66 -0.65
CA GLU A 60 1.95 6.43 -1.43
C GLU A 60 1.28 5.27 -0.67
N ILE A 61 0.57 4.41 -1.41
CA ILE A 61 0.07 3.12 -0.91
C ILE A 61 0.84 1.99 -1.59
N TRP A 62 1.60 1.24 -0.82
CA TRP A 62 2.31 0.06 -1.27
C TRP A 62 1.48 -1.18 -0.97
N ILE A 63 1.32 -2.03 -1.96
CA ILE A 63 0.52 -3.26 -1.85
C ILE A 63 1.47 -4.42 -2.11
N GLU A 64 1.51 -5.39 -1.20
CA GLU A 64 2.22 -6.65 -1.45
C GLU A 64 1.57 -7.33 -2.67
N THR A 65 2.38 -7.63 -3.69
CA THR A 65 1.92 -8.35 -4.89
C THR A 65 1.30 -9.68 -4.49
N PRO A 66 0.00 -9.91 -4.74
CA PRO A 66 -0.62 -11.18 -4.44
C PRO A 66 -0.01 -12.31 -5.27
N PRO A 67 -0.11 -13.57 -4.82
CA PRO A 67 0.37 -14.72 -5.59
C PRO A 67 -0.19 -14.76 -7.01
N ASP A 68 0.60 -15.30 -7.92
CA ASP A 68 0.10 -15.74 -9.22
C ASP A 68 -0.69 -17.04 -9.05
N GLY A 69 -1.83 -17.15 -9.75
CA GLY A 69 -2.65 -18.36 -9.72
C GLY A 69 -4.13 -18.08 -9.98
N PRO A 70 -4.91 -19.13 -10.32
CA PRO A 70 -6.31 -19.00 -10.71
C PRO A 70 -7.16 -18.30 -9.64
N ASP A 71 -6.90 -18.60 -8.37
CA ASP A 71 -7.64 -18.04 -7.23
C ASP A 71 -7.41 -16.53 -7.04
N TRP A 72 -6.31 -15.99 -7.58
CA TRP A 72 -5.90 -14.60 -7.42
C TRP A 72 -6.14 -13.74 -8.67
N VAL A 73 -6.56 -14.32 -9.80
CA VAL A 73 -6.79 -13.61 -11.06
C VAL A 73 -7.73 -12.41 -10.86
N ALA A 74 -8.85 -12.61 -10.16
CA ALA A 74 -9.82 -11.54 -9.91
C ALA A 74 -9.27 -10.43 -9.00
N VAL A 75 -8.41 -10.76 -8.03
CA VAL A 75 -7.75 -9.77 -7.17
C VAL A 75 -6.73 -8.98 -7.97
N ASN A 76 -5.87 -9.65 -8.74
CA ASN A 76 -4.83 -9.03 -9.56
C ASN A 76 -5.43 -8.12 -10.64
N ASP A 77 -6.56 -8.50 -11.27
CA ASP A 77 -7.28 -7.61 -12.20
C ASP A 77 -7.77 -6.33 -11.50
N ARG A 78 -8.39 -6.47 -10.32
CA ARG A 78 -8.87 -5.31 -9.54
C ARG A 78 -7.73 -4.40 -9.11
N LEU A 79 -6.61 -4.96 -8.66
CA LEU A 79 -5.42 -4.20 -8.26
C LEU A 79 -4.86 -3.42 -9.44
N ARG A 80 -4.72 -4.03 -10.62
CA ARG A 80 -4.30 -3.31 -11.83
C ARG A 80 -5.24 -2.13 -12.13
N ARG A 81 -6.56 -2.33 -12.07
CA ARG A 81 -7.51 -1.22 -12.28
C ARG A 81 -7.39 -0.12 -11.23
N ALA A 82 -7.05 -0.48 -10.00
CA ALA A 82 -6.90 0.48 -8.90
C ALA A 82 -5.58 1.27 -8.99
N THR A 83 -4.49 0.67 -9.48
CA THR A 83 -3.16 1.29 -9.56
C THR A 83 -2.91 2.04 -10.87
N HIS A 84 -3.63 1.72 -11.96
CA HIS A 84 -3.48 2.35 -13.27
C HIS A 84 -4.40 3.56 -13.51
N ARG A 85 -4.83 4.27 -12.46
CA ARG A 85 -5.70 5.45 -12.62
C ARG A 85 -4.88 6.63 -13.18
N GLN A 86 -4.83 6.75 -14.52
CA GLN A 86 -4.59 8.02 -15.23
C GLN A 86 -5.88 8.84 -15.28
#